data_AF-A0A7C1VY67-F1
#
_entry.id   AF-A0A7C1VY67-F1
#
_cell.length_a   1.000
_cell.length_b   1.000
_cell.length_c   1.000
_cell.angle_alpha   90.00
_cell.angle_beta   90.00
_cell.angle_gamma   90.00
#
_symmetry.space_group_name_H-M   'P 1'
#
loop_
_entity.id
_entity.type
_entity.pdbx_description
1 polymer ?
#
loop_
_entity_poly.entity_id
_entity_poly.type
_entity_poly.pdbx_seq_one_letter_code
_entity_poly.pdbx_strand_id
1 'polypeptide(L)'
;MNEFIEDTVEGLINDMKDVLPRRKKLTVGFDVSGTILDVYGEPDLDIIRLINMFYYRFGAEIIIWSGAGEDVATFVANLFPFPIMTRKKGDIEVDLSFDDEEVNYGEVNVRVGPVLDKDYPCHSRPEEKWCDYDRSQGKVHHGGFMGHTCGNKL
;
A
#
# COMPACT_ATOMS: atom_id res chain seq x y z
N MET A 1 -6.18 -18.20 -8.36
CA MET A 1 -6.18 -16.86 -7.76
C MET A 1 -6.23 -17.08 -6.26
N ASN A 2 -5.41 -16.40 -5.47
CA ASN A 2 -5.49 -16.57 -4.03
C ASN A 2 -6.78 -15.85 -3.59
N GLU A 3 -7.89 -16.59 -3.41
CA GLU A 3 -9.22 -16.05 -3.02
C GLU A 3 -9.08 -15.04 -1.88
N PHE A 4 -8.08 -15.23 -1.02
CA PHE A 4 -7.72 -14.38 0.08
C PHE A 4 -7.37 -12.91 -0.27
N ILE A 5 -6.69 -12.64 -1.40
CA ILE A 5 -6.34 -11.26 -1.79
C ILE A 5 -7.59 -10.51 -2.23
N GLU A 6 -8.49 -11.18 -2.94
CA GLU A 6 -9.75 -10.57 -3.39
C GLU A 6 -10.65 -10.26 -2.19
N ASP A 7 -10.81 -11.21 -1.27
CA ASP A 7 -11.62 -11.02 -0.05
C ASP A 7 -11.09 -9.88 0.83
N THR A 8 -9.76 -9.77 0.95
CA THR A 8 -9.13 -8.70 1.75
C THR A 8 -9.35 -7.33 1.13
N VAL A 9 -9.20 -7.20 -0.19
CA VAL A 9 -9.37 -5.93 -0.87
C VAL A 9 -10.84 -5.55 -0.99
N GLU A 10 -11.73 -6.51 -1.20
CA GLU A 10 -13.17 -6.27 -1.10
C GLU A 10 -13.58 -5.83 0.30
N GLY A 11 -13.03 -6.45 1.35
CA GLY A 11 -13.20 -6.03 2.73
C GLY A 11 -12.75 -4.58 2.94
N LEU A 12 -11.52 -4.26 2.54
CA LEU A 12 -10.97 -2.90 2.60
C LEU A 12 -11.87 -1.90 1.88
N ILE A 13 -12.31 -2.21 0.66
CA ILE A 13 -13.18 -1.33 -0.12
C ILE A 13 -14.55 -1.19 0.52
N ASN A 14 -15.11 -2.27 1.06
CA ASN A 14 -16.38 -2.23 1.78
C ASN A 14 -16.30 -1.34 3.02
N ASP A 15 -15.21 -1.43 3.78
CA ASP A 15 -14.95 -0.57 4.94
C ASP A 15 -14.76 0.89 4.51
N MET A 16 -14.16 1.10 3.34
CA MET A 16 -13.96 2.42 2.76
C MET A 16 -15.21 3.00 2.09
N LYS A 17 -16.29 2.24 1.85
CA LYS A 17 -17.52 2.77 1.21
C LYS A 17 -18.19 3.89 2.01
N ASP A 18 -17.97 3.93 3.32
CA ASP A 18 -18.49 4.97 4.20
C ASP A 18 -17.51 6.16 4.35
N VAL A 19 -16.23 5.95 4.03
CA VAL A 19 -15.17 6.96 4.11
C VAL A 19 -15.01 7.71 2.78
N LEU A 20 -15.05 6.97 1.66
CA LEU A 20 -14.90 7.52 0.33
C LEU A 20 -16.18 8.26 -0.07
N PRO A 21 -16.12 9.59 -0.33
CA PRO A 21 -17.30 10.33 -0.75
C PRO A 21 -17.88 9.71 -2.03
N ARG A 22 -19.20 9.45 -2.04
CA ARG A 22 -19.98 8.78 -3.11
C ARG A 22 -19.90 9.42 -4.51
N ARG A 23 -18.96 10.33 -4.79
CA ARG A 23 -18.92 11.16 -5.99
C ARG A 23 -17.52 11.47 -6.58
N LYS A 24 -16.41 10.97 -6.02
CA LYS A 24 -15.08 11.11 -6.66
C LYS A 24 -14.57 9.73 -7.11
N LYS A 25 -13.89 9.71 -8.26
CA LYS A 25 -13.16 8.53 -8.75
C LYS A 25 -12.05 8.23 -7.73
N LEU A 26 -11.99 6.99 -7.24
CA LEU A 26 -10.97 6.54 -6.30
C LEU A 26 -9.57 6.75 -6.89
N THR A 27 -8.65 7.34 -6.13
CA THR A 27 -7.25 7.54 -6.47
C THR A 27 -6.40 6.60 -5.63
N VAL A 28 -5.56 5.80 -6.30
CA VAL A 28 -4.72 4.79 -5.64
C VAL A 28 -3.27 4.99 -6.05
N GLY A 29 -2.42 5.26 -5.08
CA GLY A 29 -0.99 5.48 -5.23
C GLY A 29 -0.17 4.23 -4.91
N PHE A 30 0.85 3.96 -5.71
CA PHE A 30 1.80 2.87 -5.51
C PHE A 30 3.23 3.39 -5.59
N ASP A 31 4.06 3.05 -4.60
CA ASP A 31 5.50 3.21 -4.71
C ASP A 31 6.10 2.24 -5.74
N VAL A 32 7.28 2.59 -6.28
CA VAL A 32 8.01 1.72 -7.19
C VAL A 32 8.87 0.71 -6.45
N SER A 33 9.83 1.16 -5.61
CA SER A 33 10.90 0.29 -5.11
C SER A 33 10.43 -0.43 -3.85
N GLY A 34 10.67 -1.74 -3.73
CA GLY A 34 10.14 -2.53 -2.61
C GLY A 34 8.62 -2.80 -2.68
N THR A 35 7.89 -2.08 -3.53
CA THR A 35 6.45 -2.22 -3.77
C THR A 35 6.16 -2.86 -5.14
N ILE A 36 6.19 -2.11 -6.25
CA ILE A 36 5.92 -2.67 -7.59
C ILE A 36 7.10 -3.52 -8.08
N LEU A 37 8.31 -3.05 -7.82
CA LEU A 37 9.55 -3.77 -8.07
C LEU A 37 10.11 -4.26 -6.74
N ASP A 38 10.57 -5.50 -6.69
CA ASP A 38 11.23 -6.04 -5.51
C ASP A 38 12.64 -5.44 -5.31
N VAL A 39 13.35 -5.92 -4.29
CA VAL A 39 14.72 -5.47 -3.96
C VAL A 39 15.75 -5.78 -5.06
N TYR A 40 15.41 -6.62 -6.03
CA TYR A 40 16.26 -6.96 -7.18
C TYR A 40 15.83 -6.19 -8.45
N GLY A 41 14.78 -5.38 -8.37
CA GLY A 41 14.21 -4.66 -9.51
C GLY A 41 13.28 -5.50 -10.38
N GLU A 42 12.88 -6.69 -9.91
CA GLU A 42 11.95 -7.57 -10.62
C GLU A 42 10.50 -7.22 -10.25
N PRO A 43 9.54 -7.31 -11.18
CA PRO A 43 8.16 -6.94 -10.88
C PRO A 43 7.47 -7.90 -9.90
N ASP A 44 6.83 -7.37 -8.86
CA ASP A 44 5.98 -8.11 -7.93
C ASP A 44 4.62 -8.38 -8.58
N LEU A 45 4.39 -9.65 -8.97
CA LEU A 45 3.19 -10.05 -9.71
C LEU A 45 1.90 -9.88 -8.90
N ASP A 46 1.95 -9.93 -7.57
CA ASP A 46 0.76 -9.74 -6.74
C ASP A 46 0.40 -8.26 -6.65
N ILE A 47 1.40 -7.37 -6.58
CA ILE A 47 1.17 -5.92 -6.68
C ILE A 47 0.68 -5.53 -8.08
N ILE A 48 1.24 -6.11 -9.15
CA ILE A 48 0.73 -5.90 -10.51
C ILE A 48 -0.75 -6.34 -10.63
N ARG A 49 -1.12 -7.48 -10.05
CA ARG A 49 -2.52 -7.94 -10.03
C ARG A 49 -3.42 -7.00 -9.25
N LEU A 50 -2.95 -6.51 -8.10
CA LEU A 50 -3.67 -5.55 -7.28
C LEU A 50 -3.95 -4.25 -8.04
N ILE A 51 -2.94 -3.70 -8.72
CA ILE A 51 -3.07 -2.51 -9.57
C ILE A 51 -4.10 -2.73 -10.69
N ASN A 52 -4.01 -3.87 -11.40
CA ASN A 52 -4.98 -4.23 -12.44
C ASN A 52 -6.41 -4.31 -11.88
N MET A 53 -6.58 -4.86 -10.68
CA MET A 53 -7.88 -4.96 -10.03
C MET A 53 -8.44 -3.57 -9.69
N PHE A 54 -7.64 -2.67 -9.11
CA PHE A 54 -8.06 -1.28 -8.86
C PHE A 54 -8.50 -0.56 -10.13
N TYR A 55 -7.74 -0.70 -11.21
CA TYR A 55 -8.09 -0.06 -12.47
C TYR A 55 -9.35 -0.68 -13.09
N TYR A 56 -9.35 -1.98 -13.39
CA TYR A 56 -10.41 -2.60 -14.19
C TYR A 56 -11.68 -2.88 -13.40
N ARG A 57 -11.59 -3.25 -12.13
CA ARG A 57 -12.76 -3.64 -11.32
C ARG A 57 -13.38 -2.45 -10.61
N PHE A 58 -12.54 -1.57 -10.08
CA PHE A 58 -13.01 -0.43 -9.27
C PHE A 58 -13.02 0.89 -10.04
N GLY A 59 -12.50 0.92 -11.28
CA GLY A 59 -12.46 2.12 -12.09
C GLY A 59 -11.58 3.21 -11.47
N ALA A 60 -10.58 2.82 -10.67
CA ALA A 60 -9.71 3.75 -9.97
C ALA A 60 -8.80 4.52 -10.94
N GLU A 61 -8.37 5.70 -10.52
CA GLU A 61 -7.23 6.41 -11.09
C GLU A 61 -5.97 5.93 -10.39
N ILE A 62 -5.06 5.35 -11.17
CA ILE A 62 -3.81 4.80 -10.65
C ILE A 62 -2.72 5.85 -10.75
N ILE A 63 -2.03 6.06 -9.64
CA ILE A 63 -0.86 6.92 -9.52
C ILE A 63 0.33 6.03 -9.17
N ILE A 64 1.43 6.16 -9.90
CA ILE A 64 2.71 5.56 -9.53
C ILE A 64 3.68 6.68 -9.17
N TRP A 65 4.37 6.53 -8.06
CA TRP A 65 5.42 7.47 -7.65
C TRP A 65 6.71 6.74 -7.30
N SER A 66 7.81 7.49 -7.32
CA SER A 66 9.11 6.98 -6.92
C SER A 66 9.93 8.04 -6.20
N GLY A 67 10.63 7.62 -5.15
CA GLY A 67 11.65 8.43 -4.49
C GLY A 67 12.88 8.69 -5.37
N ALA A 68 13.12 7.84 -6.38
CA ALA A 68 14.24 8.00 -7.32
C ALA A 68 13.96 9.01 -8.44
N GLY A 69 12.70 9.39 -8.66
CA GLY A 69 12.30 10.36 -9.69
C GLY A 69 11.05 9.95 -10.46
N GLU A 70 10.38 10.92 -11.08
CA GLU A 70 9.18 10.70 -11.90
C GLU A 70 9.48 9.91 -13.20
N ASP A 71 10.71 9.97 -13.68
CA ASP A 71 11.21 9.17 -14.81
C ASP A 71 11.19 7.67 -14.49
N VAL A 72 11.59 7.28 -13.28
CA VAL A 72 11.50 5.90 -12.80
C VAL A 72 10.04 5.45 -12.69
N ALA A 73 9.18 6.30 -12.11
CA ALA A 73 7.73 6.04 -12.06
C ALA A 73 7.14 5.86 -13.47
N THR A 74 7.57 6.68 -14.43
CA THR A 74 7.15 6.63 -15.84
C THR A 74 7.62 5.36 -16.54
N PHE A 75 8.85 4.93 -16.28
CA PHE A 75 9.34 3.65 -16.79
C PHE A 75 8.46 2.48 -16.34
N VAL A 76 8.14 2.41 -15.05
CA VAL A 76 7.31 1.34 -14.47
C VAL A 76 5.86 1.43 -14.93
N ALA A 77 5.32 2.64 -15.10
CA ALA A 77 3.97 2.85 -15.61
C ALA A 77 3.76 2.23 -17.02
N ASN A 78 4.81 2.17 -17.85
CA ASN A 78 4.74 1.55 -19.18
C ASN A 78 4.56 0.03 -19.15
N LEU A 79 4.67 -0.62 -18.00
CA LEU A 79 4.34 -2.04 -17.84
C LEU A 79 2.83 -2.30 -17.96
N PHE A 80 2.01 -1.27 -17.83
CA PHE A 80 0.56 -1.39 -17.78
C PHE A 80 -0.09 -0.95 -19.10
N PRO A 81 -1.10 -1.68 -19.60
CA PRO A 81 -1.76 -1.37 -20.87
C PRO A 81 -2.84 -0.28 -20.74
N PHE A 82 -2.78 0.54 -19.70
CA PHE A 82 -3.77 1.58 -19.41
C PHE A 82 -3.12 2.86 -18.87
N PRO A 83 -3.83 4.01 -18.92
CA PRO A 83 -3.28 5.27 -18.43
C PRO A 83 -3.00 5.21 -16.93
N ILE A 84 -1.76 5.55 -16.57
CA ILE A 84 -1.30 5.73 -15.20
C ILE A 84 -0.74 7.15 -15.09
N MET A 85 -1.12 7.84 -14.01
CA MET A 85 -0.50 9.12 -13.66
C MET A 85 0.81 8.86 -12.95
N THR A 86 1.87 9.56 -13.32
CA THR A 86 3.16 9.44 -12.63
C THR A 86 3.48 10.73 -11.89
N ARG A 87 4.11 10.57 -10.73
CA ARG A 87 4.48 11.69 -9.85
C ARG A 87 5.80 11.42 -9.17
N LYS A 88 6.42 12.49 -8.67
CA LYS A 88 7.44 12.34 -7.63
C LYS A 88 6.75 11.99 -6.31
N LYS A 89 7.39 11.17 -5.49
CA LYS A 89 6.87 10.76 -4.17
C LYS A 89 6.61 11.99 -3.29
N GLY A 90 5.40 12.06 -2.72
CA GLY A 90 4.94 13.14 -1.84
C GLY A 90 4.31 14.37 -2.51
N ASP A 91 4.18 14.40 -3.84
CA ASP A 91 3.60 15.56 -4.55
C ASP A 91 2.06 15.59 -4.54
N ILE A 92 1.40 14.50 -4.17
CA ILE A 92 -0.06 14.38 -4.19
C ILE A 92 -0.55 13.49 -3.03
N GLU A 93 -1.70 13.84 -2.46
CA GLU A 93 -2.46 12.97 -1.56
C GLU A 93 -3.47 12.14 -2.36
N VAL A 94 -3.56 10.86 -2.02
CA VAL A 94 -4.47 9.88 -2.66
C VAL A 94 -5.47 9.32 -1.65
N ASP A 95 -6.47 8.59 -2.11
CA ASP A 95 -7.40 7.93 -1.19
C ASP A 95 -6.75 6.69 -0.55
N LEU A 96 -5.99 5.92 -1.36
CA LEU A 96 -5.27 4.72 -0.95
C LEU A 96 -3.81 4.79 -1.38
N SER A 97 -2.88 4.57 -0.47
CA SER A 97 -1.46 4.43 -0.79
C SER A 97 -0.96 3.02 -0.48
N PHE A 98 -0.06 2.51 -1.32
CA PHE A 98 0.66 1.26 -1.14
C PHE A 98 2.16 1.55 -1.22
N ASP A 99 2.88 1.27 -0.13
CA ASP A 99 4.30 1.61 0.03
C ASP A 99 4.99 0.55 0.90
N ASP A 100 6.29 0.32 0.71
CA ASP A 100 7.06 -0.63 1.52
C ASP A 100 7.55 -0.01 2.83
N GLU A 101 7.52 1.32 2.90
CA GLU A 101 7.79 2.11 4.07
C GLU A 101 6.51 2.60 4.76
N GLU A 102 6.65 3.07 5.99
CA GLU A 102 5.57 3.76 6.69
C GLU A 102 5.47 5.19 6.16
N VAL A 103 4.39 5.46 5.42
CA VAL A 103 4.15 6.74 4.75
C VAL A 103 2.76 7.30 5.07
N ASN A 104 2.60 8.61 4.85
CA ASN A 104 1.31 9.30 4.97
C ASN A 104 1.02 10.06 3.67
N TYR A 105 0.74 9.32 2.61
CA TYR A 105 0.43 9.87 1.28
C TYR A 105 -1.01 9.64 0.85
N GLY A 106 -1.80 8.90 1.63
CA GLY A 106 -3.24 8.82 1.41
C GLY A 106 -4.08 8.77 2.66
N GLU A 107 -5.40 8.84 2.48
CA GLU A 107 -6.37 8.70 3.57
C GLU A 107 -6.25 7.34 4.26
N VAL A 108 -5.96 6.29 3.48
CA VAL A 108 -5.61 4.96 3.94
C VAL A 108 -4.24 4.58 3.37
N ASN A 109 -3.29 4.25 4.25
CA ASN A 109 -1.95 3.83 3.87
C ASN A 109 -1.76 2.35 4.18
N VAL A 110 -1.38 1.57 3.17
CA VAL A 110 -1.17 0.12 3.27
C VAL A 110 0.30 -0.16 3.07
N ARG A 111 0.94 -0.69 4.12
CA ARG A 111 2.33 -1.13 4.02
C ARG A 111 2.41 -2.47 3.29
N VAL A 112 3.13 -2.49 2.17
CA VAL A 112 3.36 -3.68 1.35
C VAL A 112 4.84 -3.87 1.11
N GLY A 113 5.38 -5.01 1.52
CA GLY A 113 6.80 -5.28 1.33
C GLY A 113 7.06 -6.74 1.63
N PRO A 114 8.19 -7.31 1.17
CA PRO A 114 8.59 -8.62 1.63
C PRO A 114 8.55 -8.60 3.16
N VAL A 115 8.01 -9.65 3.78
CA VAL A 115 8.22 -9.87 5.21
C VAL A 115 9.71 -10.17 5.33
N LEU A 116 10.50 -9.12 5.46
CA LEU A 116 11.86 -9.25 5.91
C LEU A 116 11.70 -9.77 7.33
N ASP A 117 12.09 -11.02 7.55
CA ASP A 117 12.28 -11.58 8.89
C ASP A 117 12.90 -10.48 9.77
N LYS A 118 12.38 -10.35 10.99
CA LYS A 118 12.40 -9.22 11.95
C LYS A 118 13.76 -8.53 12.26
N ASP A 119 14.80 -8.81 11.49
CA ASP A 119 16.16 -8.34 11.63
C ASP A 119 16.57 -7.22 10.64
N TYR A 120 15.62 -6.61 9.91
CA TYR A 120 15.84 -5.30 9.27
C TYR A 120 15.23 -4.19 10.14
N PRO A 121 16.00 -3.56 11.04
CA PRO A 121 15.49 -2.49 11.89
C PRO A 121 15.34 -1.22 11.05
N CYS A 122 14.18 -1.03 10.42
CA CYS A 122 13.72 0.30 10.08
C CYS A 122 13.33 1.00 11.40
N HIS A 123 14.01 2.11 11.67
CA HIS A 123 14.00 2.81 12.94
C HIS A 123 12.62 3.40 13.27
N SER A 124 11.95 2.79 14.25
CA SER A 124 11.24 3.43 15.36
C SER A 124 10.43 4.72 15.08
N ARG A 125 9.09 4.65 15.17
CA ARG A 125 8.30 5.11 16.34
C ARG A 125 6.78 4.97 16.13
N PRO A 126 6.00 4.93 17.23
CA PRO A 126 4.64 4.37 17.26
C PRO A 126 3.55 5.43 17.13
N GLU A 127 2.31 4.92 17.01
CA GLU A 127 1.01 5.60 17.19
C GLU A 127 0.31 6.00 15.88
N GLU A 128 -0.26 5.03 15.15
CA GLU A 128 -1.53 5.19 14.42
C GLU A 128 -2.06 3.84 13.92
N LYS A 129 -3.29 3.78 13.43
CA LYS A 129 -4.00 2.52 13.11
C LYS A 129 -3.48 1.92 11.80
N TRP A 130 -2.53 0.99 11.90
CA TRP A 130 -1.97 0.28 10.75
C TRP A 130 -2.65 -1.09 10.54
N CYS A 131 -2.79 -1.46 9.27
CA CYS A 131 -3.09 -2.82 8.86
C CYS A 131 -1.81 -3.43 8.31
N ASP A 132 -1.14 -4.27 9.12
CA ASP A 132 0.03 -5.02 8.66
C ASP A 132 -0.43 -6.21 7.81
N TYR A 133 0.12 -6.33 6.59
CA TYR A 133 -0.09 -7.47 5.72
C TYR A 133 1.13 -8.42 5.79
N ASP A 134 1.02 -9.50 6.57
CA ASP A 134 2.06 -10.52 6.70
C ASP A 134 1.98 -11.55 5.55
N ARG A 135 2.92 -11.48 4.60
CA ARG A 135 3.05 -12.40 3.47
C ARG A 135 3.31 -13.86 3.88
N SER A 136 3.91 -14.11 5.05
CA SER A 136 4.27 -15.45 5.53
C SER A 136 3.08 -16.21 6.14
N GLN A 137 2.10 -15.47 6.64
CA GLN A 137 0.91 -16.01 7.31
C GLN A 137 -0.37 -15.82 6.50
N GLY A 138 -0.37 -14.97 5.47
CA GLY A 138 -1.57 -14.63 4.71
C GLY A 138 -2.69 -14.12 5.63
N LYS A 139 -2.36 -13.22 6.56
CA LYS A 139 -3.31 -12.66 7.53
C LYS A 139 -3.10 -11.16 7.66
N VAL A 140 -4.22 -10.43 7.63
CA VAL A 140 -4.29 -9.03 8.06
C VAL A 140 -4.41 -9.04 9.58
N HIS A 141 -3.43 -8.47 10.26
CA HIS A 141 -3.53 -8.24 11.69
C HIS A 141 -4.14 -6.85 11.91
N HIS A 142 -5.39 -6.81 12.35
CA HIS A 142 -5.93 -5.59 12.96
C HIS A 142 -5.12 -5.35 14.24
N GLY A 143 -4.36 -4.26 14.30
CA GLY A 143 -3.66 -3.81 15.50
C GLY A 143 -4.65 -3.56 16.64
N GLY A 144 -4.98 -4.61 17.38
CA GLY A 144 -5.83 -4.58 18.56
C GLY A 144 -5.07 -4.01 19.73
N PHE A 145 -5.50 -2.83 20.18
CA PHE A 145 -5.11 -2.22 21.43
C PHE A 145 -5.38 -3.18 22.61
N MET A 146 -4.35 -3.61 23.33
CA MET A 146 -4.46 -3.98 24.74
C MET A 146 -3.60 -3.02 25.54
N GLY A 147 -4.26 -2.14 26.29
CA GLY A 147 -3.62 -1.20 27.19
C GLY A 147 -3.16 -1.83 28.52
N HIS A 148 -2.50 -0.97 29.30
CA HIS A 148 -2.09 -1.09 30.72
C HIS A 148 -0.85 -1.97 30.98
N THR A 149 0.19 -1.53 31.71
CA THR A 149 0.29 -0.50 32.77
C THR A 149 1.74 0.00 32.91
N CYS A 150 1.87 1.30 33.17
CA CYS A 150 3.01 1.88 33.89
C CYS A 150 3.25 1.12 35.21
N GLY A 151 4.49 0.69 35.44
CA GLY A 151 4.90 0.07 36.70
C GLY A 151 6.38 0.37 36.97
N ASN A 152 6.61 1.25 37.95
CA ASN A 152 7.91 1.65 38.47
C ASN A 152 8.87 0.47 38.70
N LYS A 153 10.15 0.66 38.43
CA LYS A 153 11.22 -0.06 39.12
C LYS A 153 12.02 0.92 39.98
N LEU A 154 12.12 0.53 41.25
CA LEU A 154 12.95 1.08 42.32
C LEU A 154 14.42 1.13 41.91
#